data_AF-A0A0Q5QDZ2-F1
#
_entry.id   AF-A0A0Q5QDZ2-F1
#
_cell.length_a   1.000
_cell.length_b   1.000
_cell.length_c   1.000
_cell.angle_alpha   90.00
_cell.angle_beta   90.00
_cell.angle_gamma   90.00
#
_symmetry.space_group_name_H-M   'P 1'
#
loop_
_entity.id
_entity.type
_entity.pdbx_description
1 polymer ?
#
loop_
_entity_poly.entity_id
_entity_poly.type
_entity_poly.pdbx_seq_one_letter_code
_entity_poly.pdbx_strand_id
1 'polypeptide(L)'
;MKAKIFLSTLFCVSMMSCAQETPKVKHKTKKENTQNKNAKTKFANAVDPICKMKTDENTKVSAVYKNKTYGFCSDYCKDEFLKSPEKYAR
;
A
#
# COMPACT_ATOMS: atom_id res chain seq x y z
N MET A 1 -43.70 -51.00 -3.07
CA MET A 1 -42.80 -52.10 -2.65
C MET A 1 -41.62 -52.15 -3.62
N LYS A 2 -40.41 -52.17 -3.06
CA LYS A 2 -39.15 -52.70 -3.64
C LYS A 2 -38.57 -52.00 -4.88
N ALA A 3 -37.60 -51.13 -4.60
CA ALA A 3 -36.48 -50.85 -5.48
C ALA A 3 -35.69 -52.14 -5.82
N LYS A 4 -35.07 -52.17 -7.01
CA LYS A 4 -33.67 -52.58 -7.30
C LYS A 4 -33.44 -52.62 -8.83
N ILE A 5 -32.65 -51.70 -9.37
CA ILE A 5 -31.22 -51.84 -9.72
C ILE A 5 -30.99 -52.70 -10.96
N PHE A 6 -30.67 -52.03 -12.08
CA PHE A 6 -29.73 -52.48 -13.11
C PHE A 6 -28.96 -51.21 -13.52
N LEU A 7 -27.75 -51.00 -13.01
CA LEU A 7 -26.51 -51.50 -13.58
C LEU A 7 -26.33 -51.05 -15.04
N SER A 8 -25.82 -49.84 -15.23
CA SER A 8 -24.85 -49.58 -16.30
C SER A 8 -24.07 -48.30 -16.01
N THR A 9 -22.79 -48.41 -16.29
CA THR A 9 -21.66 -47.54 -16.05
C THR A 9 -21.65 -46.26 -16.88
N LEU A 10 -21.22 -45.13 -16.30
CA LEU A 10 -20.42 -44.11 -17.01
C LEU A 10 -19.78 -43.21 -15.94
N PHE A 11 -18.51 -43.44 -15.63
CA PHE A 11 -17.35 -42.76 -16.22
C PHE A 11 -17.26 -41.28 -15.83
N CYS A 12 -16.24 -41.00 -15.00
CA CYS A 12 -15.45 -39.79 -14.90
C CYS A 12 -16.12 -38.44 -15.23
N VAL A 13 -16.05 -37.50 -14.29
CA VAL A 13 -14.98 -36.50 -14.31
C VAL A 13 -14.91 -35.80 -12.95
N SER A 14 -13.68 -35.74 -12.47
CA SER A 14 -13.16 -35.01 -11.31
C SER A 14 -13.93 -33.74 -10.93
N MET A 15 -14.47 -33.73 -9.72
CA MET A 15 -14.85 -32.50 -9.03
C MET A 15 -13.96 -32.31 -7.81
N MET A 16 -13.14 -31.28 -7.90
CA MET A 16 -13.05 -30.23 -6.87
C MET A 16 -12.51 -30.65 -5.50
N SER A 17 -11.20 -30.44 -5.29
CA SER A 17 -10.76 -29.38 -4.36
C SER A 17 -9.24 -29.32 -4.30
N CYS A 18 -8.67 -28.23 -4.81
CA CYS A 18 -7.30 -27.84 -4.50
C CYS A 18 -7.27 -27.34 -3.05
N ALA A 19 -6.66 -28.11 -2.14
CA ALA A 19 -6.25 -27.63 -0.83
C ALA A 19 -4.99 -26.78 -1.00
N GLN A 20 -5.11 -25.47 -0.83
CA GLN A 20 -3.97 -24.57 -0.67
C GLN A 20 -4.12 -23.82 0.65
N GLU A 21 -3.70 -24.47 1.73
CA GLU A 21 -3.44 -23.78 3.00
C GLU A 21 -2.17 -22.95 2.83
N THR A 22 -2.36 -21.65 2.56
CA THR A 22 -1.27 -20.68 2.52
C THR A 22 -1.11 -20.03 3.90
N PRO A 23 0.13 -19.86 4.40
CA PRO A 23 0.38 -19.20 5.66
C PRO A 23 0.04 -17.70 5.57
N LYS A 24 -0.80 -17.22 6.50
CA LYS A 24 -1.00 -15.79 6.77
C LYS A 24 0.29 -15.16 7.31
N VAL A 25 1.15 -14.67 6.42
CA VAL A 25 2.11 -13.63 6.77
C VAL A 25 1.52 -12.30 6.33
N LYS A 26 1.09 -11.48 7.31
CA LYS A 26 0.62 -10.11 7.08
C LYS A 26 1.78 -9.24 6.62
N HIS A 27 2.08 -9.27 5.32
CA HIS A 27 2.78 -8.18 4.68
C HIS A 27 1.83 -6.97 4.67
N LYS A 28 2.02 -6.04 5.62
CA LYS A 28 1.55 -4.67 5.48
C LYS A 28 2.11 -4.18 4.14
N THR A 29 1.22 -4.04 3.17
CA THR A 29 1.48 -3.45 1.87
C THR A 29 2.07 -2.05 2.06
N LYS A 30 3.40 -1.96 2.09
CA LYS A 30 4.10 -0.75 1.68
C LYS A 30 3.75 -0.60 0.22
N LYS A 31 2.86 0.34 -0.07
CA LYS A 31 2.35 0.69 -1.40
C LYS A 31 3.55 1.04 -2.30
N GLU A 32 4.07 0.03 -2.99
CA GLU A 32 4.91 0.20 -4.17
C GLU A 32 3.97 0.64 -5.28
N ASN A 33 3.92 1.94 -5.54
CA ASN A 33 3.30 2.49 -6.72
C ASN A 33 4.43 2.98 -7.64
N THR A 34 4.68 2.18 -8.66
CA THR A 34 5.02 2.58 -10.03
C THR A 34 6.00 3.74 -10.16
N GLN A 35 7.25 3.38 -10.43
CA GLN A 35 8.27 4.28 -10.95
C GLN A 35 7.85 4.78 -12.34
N ASN A 36 7.14 5.92 -12.42
CA ASN A 36 7.05 6.71 -13.64
C ASN A 36 8.01 7.90 -13.53
N LYS A 37 9.16 7.75 -14.20
CA LYS A 37 10.28 8.69 -14.22
C LYS A 37 9.95 9.92 -15.07
N ASN A 38 9.09 10.84 -14.60
CA ASN A 38 9.14 12.27 -14.97
C ASN A 38 8.13 13.19 -14.23
N ALA A 39 7.66 12.85 -13.04
CA ALA A 39 6.78 13.76 -12.29
C ALA A 39 7.60 14.60 -11.30
N LYS A 40 8.05 15.79 -11.74
CA LYS A 40 8.62 16.83 -10.87
C LYS A 40 7.57 17.24 -9.84
N THR A 41 7.50 16.53 -8.73
CA THR A 41 6.44 16.69 -7.73
C THR A 41 6.79 17.90 -6.88
N LYS A 42 6.15 19.02 -7.16
CA LYS A 42 6.37 20.26 -6.41
C LYS A 42 5.73 20.12 -5.03
N PHE A 43 6.55 20.00 -4.00
CA PHE A 43 6.08 20.06 -2.62
C PHE A 43 5.67 21.49 -2.25
N ALA A 44 4.73 21.61 -1.32
CA ALA A 44 4.29 22.88 -0.76
C ALA A 44 5.33 23.53 0.15
N ASN A 45 6.37 22.78 0.54
CA ASN A 45 7.51 23.24 1.32
C ASN A 45 8.81 23.05 0.54
N ALA A 46 9.67 24.07 0.57
CA ALA A 46 11.05 24.00 0.05
C ALA A 46 12.03 23.42 1.07
N VAL A 47 11.64 23.40 2.35
CA VAL A 47 12.45 23.00 3.49
C VAL A 47 11.60 22.11 4.39
N ASP A 48 12.19 21.05 4.93
CA ASP A 48 11.57 20.14 5.87
C ASP A 48 11.19 20.91 7.15
N PRO A 49 9.91 20.94 7.54
CA PRO A 49 9.47 21.70 8.72
C PRO A 49 10.04 21.22 10.05
N ILE A 50 10.52 19.97 10.12
CA ILE A 50 11.02 19.34 11.35
C ILE A 50 12.51 19.62 11.52
N CYS A 51 13.32 19.22 10.54
CA CYS A 51 14.78 19.29 10.64
C CYS A 51 15.39 20.52 9.97
N LYS A 52 14.58 21.33 9.26
CA LYS A 52 15.02 22.52 8.52
C LYS A 52 16.03 22.23 7.40
N MET A 53 16.14 20.98 6.96
CA MET A 53 16.93 20.61 5.79
C MET A 53 16.16 20.91 4.51
N LYS A 54 16.86 21.15 3.40
CA LYS A 54 16.22 21.37 2.10
C LYS A 54 15.43 20.13 1.69
N THR A 55 14.16 20.32 1.34
CA THR A 55 13.33 19.22 0.83
C THR A 55 13.78 18.91 -0.59
N ASP A 56 14.19 17.66 -0.83
CA ASP A 56 14.47 17.19 -2.19
C ASP A 56 13.15 17.01 -2.94
N GLU A 57 13.04 17.58 -4.14
CA GLU A 57 11.86 17.42 -5.02
C GLU A 57 11.66 15.94 -5.45
N ASN A 58 12.70 15.12 -5.32
CA ASN A 58 12.69 13.69 -5.61
C ASN A 58 12.45 12.83 -4.36
N THR A 59 12.23 13.44 -3.19
CA THR A 59 11.94 12.64 -1.99
C THR A 59 10.65 11.85 -2.19
N LYS A 60 10.71 10.56 -1.84
CA LYS A 60 9.52 9.70 -1.83
C LYS A 60 8.73 9.84 -0.53
N VAL A 61 9.32 10.48 0.48
CA VAL A 61 8.70 10.65 1.79
C VAL A 61 7.89 11.95 1.77
N SER A 62 6.56 11.82 1.69
CA SER A 62 5.65 12.96 1.68
C SER A 62 4.36 12.66 2.45
N ALA A 63 3.66 13.72 2.85
CA ALA A 63 2.33 13.64 3.46
C ALA A 63 1.44 14.78 2.94
N VAL A 64 0.15 14.50 2.79
CA VAL A 64 -0.84 15.50 2.38
C VAL A 64 -1.51 16.06 3.62
N TYR A 65 -1.50 17.39 3.77
CA TYR A 65 -2.16 18.09 4.85
C TYR A 65 -2.80 19.38 4.32
N LYS A 66 -4.09 19.61 4.62
CA LYS A 66 -4.86 20.77 4.12
C LYS A 66 -4.72 20.98 2.60
N ASN A 67 -4.87 19.90 1.82
CA ASN A 67 -4.75 19.89 0.36
C ASN A 67 -3.36 20.32 -0.18
N LYS A 68 -2.35 20.40 0.69
CA LYS A 68 -0.95 20.65 0.33
C LYS A 68 -0.13 19.38 0.54
N THR A 69 0.74 19.05 -0.41
CA THR A 69 1.68 17.91 -0.28
C THR A 69 2.99 18.41 0.30
N TYR A 70 3.37 17.92 1.47
CA TYR A 70 4.63 18.24 2.13
C TYR A 70 5.65 17.13 1.90
N GLY A 71 6.87 17.49 1.53
CA GLY A 71 8.00 16.57 1.38
C GLY A 71 8.94 16.61 2.60
N PHE A 72 9.46 15.45 2.98
CA PHE A 72 10.30 15.27 4.16
C PHE A 72 11.62 14.60 3.80
N CYS A 73 12.65 14.86 4.61
CA CYS A 73 13.96 14.25 4.42
C CYS A 73 13.99 12.77 4.82
N SER A 74 13.10 12.35 5.73
CA SER A 74 13.04 11.00 6.28
C SER A 74 11.63 10.68 6.79
N ASP A 75 11.33 9.38 6.93
CA ASP A 75 10.06 8.93 7.51
C ASP A 75 9.84 9.46 8.93
N TYR A 76 10.91 9.62 9.70
CA TYR A 76 10.85 10.24 11.03
C TYR A 76 10.28 11.66 10.99
N CYS A 77 10.74 12.51 10.07
CA CYS A 77 10.24 13.88 9.96
C CYS A 77 8.78 13.92 9.50
N LYS A 78 8.37 13.00 8.62
CA LYS A 78 6.97 12.84 8.25
C LYS A 78 6.11 12.47 9.46
N ASP A 79 6.56 11.51 10.27
CA ASP A 79 5.81 11.05 11.43
C ASP A 79 5.71 12.14 12.51
N GLU A 80 6.79 12.89 12.78
CA GLU A 80 6.77 14.06 13.67
C GLU A 80 5.83 15.16 13.16
N PHE A 81 5.84 15.41 11.85
CA PHE A 81 4.91 16.34 11.23
C PHE A 81 3.46 15.89 11.44
N LEU A 82 3.14 14.61 11.26
CA LEU A 82 1.80 14.07 11.45
C LEU A 82 1.31 14.14 12.91
N LYS A 83 2.22 14.15 13.90
CA LYS A 83 1.85 14.35 15.31
C LYS A 83 1.39 15.76 15.64
N SER A 84 1.90 16.77 14.93
CA SER A 84 1.57 18.18 15.20
C SER A 84 1.59 19.02 13.92
N PRO A 85 0.77 18.67 12.91
CA PRO A 85 0.87 19.28 11.59
C PRO A 85 0.50 20.76 11.63
N GLU A 86 -0.38 21.18 12.54
CA GLU A 86 -0.74 22.60 12.72
C GLU A 86 0.43 23.49 13.15
N LYS A 87 1.43 22.93 13.84
CA LYS A 87 2.61 23.69 14.28
C LYS A 87 3.61 23.90 13.15
N TYR A 88 3.61 22.99 12.18
CA TYR A 88 4.64 22.88 11.15
C TYR A 88 4.14 23.27 9.76
N ALA A 89 2.86 23.06 9.48
CA ALA A 89 2.20 23.46 8.25
C ALA A 89 2.02 24.98 8.24
N ARG A 90 2.59 25.62 7.22
CA ARG A 90 2.44 27.05 6.96
C ARG A 90 1.58 27.31 5.73
#